data_AF-F7KYV0-F1
#
_entry.id   AF-F7KYV0-F1
#
_cell.length_a   1.000
_cell.length_b   1.000
_cell.length_c   1.000
_cell.angle_alpha   90.00
_cell.angle_beta   90.00
_cell.angle_gamma   90.00
#
_symmetry.space_group_name_H-M   'P 1'
#
loop_
_entity.id
_entity.type
_entity.pdbx_description
1 polymer ?
#
loop_
_entity_poly.entity_id
_entity_poly.type
_entity_poly.pdbx_seq_one_letter_code
_entity_poly.pdbx_strand_id
1 'polypeptide(L)'
;MKRIKFVYIYFLFLLYFIGGYFIKLPFIDKGIYEKIYKYLGIMLIPALLFFILYGFVFLIKDKKVRFFWELRVYYIFAFFIIAVYLYILFSSGVYFINVKNFEINGEFLKNLINKSLFEYKIGYLLTYVLYELMNITLKFNQYPFYYFYYFSVGLEVFLILLMIFTPMRRSIKKIKCKKKKRKTKSQNRSRINGAD
;
A
#
# COMPACT_ATOMS: atom_id res chain seq x y z
N MET A 1 -30.99 4.70 4.56
CA MET A 1 -30.71 3.30 4.98
C MET A 1 -29.50 3.25 5.90
N LYS A 2 -29.61 2.62 7.08
CA LYS A 2 -28.58 2.66 8.13
C LYS A 2 -27.29 1.97 7.69
N ARG A 3 -26.22 2.76 7.52
CA ARG A 3 -24.82 2.40 7.22
C ARG A 3 -24.30 1.12 7.90
N ILE A 4 -24.78 0.87 9.11
CA ILE A 4 -24.53 -0.32 9.93
C ILE A 4 -24.83 -1.62 9.16
N LYS A 5 -25.96 -1.69 8.41
CA LYS A 5 -26.32 -2.91 7.65
C LYS A 5 -25.33 -3.22 6.52
N PHE A 6 -24.79 -2.21 5.85
CA PHE A 6 -23.80 -2.39 4.79
C PHE A 6 -22.44 -2.87 5.30
N VAL A 7 -22.02 -2.43 6.50
CA VAL A 7 -20.78 -2.89 7.12
C VAL A 7 -20.85 -4.40 7.38
N TYR A 8 -21.96 -4.88 7.92
CA TYR A 8 -22.13 -6.31 8.21
C TYR A 8 -22.16 -7.15 6.93
N ILE A 9 -22.83 -6.68 5.87
CA ILE A 9 -22.81 -7.36 4.56
C ILE A 9 -21.39 -7.42 3.99
N TYR A 10 -20.60 -6.34 4.12
CA TYR A 10 -19.20 -6.31 3.68
C TYR A 10 -18.34 -7.33 4.43
N PHE A 11 -18.40 -7.35 5.76
CA PHE A 11 -17.65 -8.32 6.56
C PHE A 11 -18.14 -9.75 6.35
N LEU A 12 -19.45 -9.97 6.17
CA LEU A 12 -20.01 -11.28 5.85
C LEU A 12 -19.51 -11.77 4.49
N PHE A 13 -19.48 -10.90 3.47
CA PHE A 13 -18.87 -11.21 2.18
C PHE A 13 -17.38 -11.54 2.33
N LEU A 14 -16.63 -10.74 3.10
CA LEU A 14 -15.20 -10.96 3.32
C LEU A 14 -14.93 -12.29 4.01
N LEU A 15 -15.72 -12.63 5.03
CA LEU A 15 -15.61 -13.87 5.79
C LEU A 15 -16.02 -15.07 4.94
N TYR A 16 -17.04 -14.92 4.09
CA TYR A 16 -17.43 -15.94 3.11
C TYR A 16 -16.37 -16.13 2.02
N PHE A 17 -15.71 -15.05 1.59
CA PHE A 17 -14.65 -15.07 0.58
C PHE A 17 -13.35 -15.69 1.12
N ILE A 18 -12.93 -15.33 2.34
CA ILE A 18 -11.76 -15.90 3.02
C ILE A 18 -12.07 -17.33 3.48
N GLY A 19 -13.22 -17.55 4.12
CA GLY A 19 -13.66 -18.86 4.58
C GLY A 19 -13.86 -19.86 3.43
N GLY A 20 -14.35 -19.39 2.28
CA GLY A 20 -14.45 -20.21 1.07
C GLY A 20 -13.14 -20.57 0.41
N TYR A 21 -12.01 -19.96 0.82
CA TYR A 21 -10.69 -20.43 0.44
C TYR A 21 -10.28 -21.70 1.21
N PHE A 22 -10.76 -21.87 2.44
CA PHE A 22 -10.41 -22.99 3.34
C PHE A 22 -11.49 -24.07 3.43
N ILE A 23 -12.76 -23.73 3.17
CA ILE A 23 -13.92 -24.62 3.26
C ILE A 23 -14.50 -24.77 1.85
N LYS A 24 -14.83 -26.01 1.43
CA LYS A 24 -15.53 -26.32 0.17
C LYS A 24 -16.89 -25.62 0.09
N LEU A 25 -16.87 -24.35 -0.30
CA LEU A 25 -18.02 -23.52 -0.62
C LEU A 25 -18.22 -23.52 -2.15
N PRO A 26 -19.44 -23.26 -2.66
CA PRO A 26 -19.77 -23.36 -4.09
C PRO A 26 -18.96 -22.41 -5.02
N PHE A 27 -18.12 -21.54 -4.45
CA PHE A 27 -17.12 -20.77 -5.19
C PHE A 27 -15.90 -21.59 -5.65
N ILE A 28 -15.54 -22.64 -4.90
CA ILE A 28 -14.49 -23.60 -5.30
C ILE A 28 -14.96 -24.43 -6.49
N ASP A 29 -16.20 -24.93 -6.46
CA ASP A 29 -16.76 -25.75 -7.54
C ASP A 29 -16.89 -24.99 -8.87
N LYS A 30 -16.92 -23.65 -8.82
CA LYS A 30 -16.94 -22.76 -9.98
C LYS A 30 -15.54 -22.31 -10.46
N GLY A 31 -14.46 -22.79 -9.83
CA GLY A 31 -13.07 -22.45 -10.18
C GLY A 31 -12.73 -20.97 -9.99
N ILE A 32 -13.46 -20.24 -9.14
CA ILE A 32 -13.29 -18.79 -8.99
C ILE A 32 -11.97 -18.47 -8.28
N TYR A 33 -11.59 -19.25 -7.27
CA TYR A 33 -10.33 -19.04 -6.56
C TYR A 33 -9.11 -19.27 -7.44
N GLU A 34 -9.13 -20.29 -8.32
CA GLU A 34 -8.06 -20.50 -9.30
C GLU A 34 -7.93 -19.32 -10.26
N LYS A 35 -9.05 -18.79 -10.75
CA LYS A 35 -9.03 -17.58 -11.60
C LYS A 35 -8.45 -16.39 -10.85
N ILE A 36 -8.92 -16.14 -9.62
CA ILE A 36 -8.44 -14.99 -8.82
C ILE A 36 -6.95 -15.12 -8.51
N TYR A 37 -6.49 -16.31 -8.13
CA TYR A 37 -5.07 -16.59 -7.93
C TYR A 37 -4.26 -16.42 -9.22
N LYS A 38 -4.81 -16.83 -10.36
CA LYS A 38 -4.18 -16.62 -11.67
C LYS A 38 -3.96 -15.13 -11.96
N TYR A 39 -4.94 -14.26 -11.67
CA TYR A 39 -4.84 -12.82 -11.95
C TYR A 39 -4.04 -12.03 -10.92
N LEU A 40 -4.14 -12.37 -9.63
CA LEU A 40 -3.54 -11.64 -8.52
C LEU A 40 -2.26 -12.28 -7.96
N GLY A 41 -2.05 -13.57 -8.19
CA GLY A 41 -0.87 -14.29 -7.74
C GLY A 41 -0.55 -14.09 -6.26
N ILE A 42 0.72 -13.83 -5.94
CA ILE A 42 1.19 -13.54 -4.57
C ILE A 42 0.59 -12.24 -3.99
N MET A 43 0.15 -11.30 -4.85
CA MET A 43 -0.48 -10.05 -4.42
C MET A 43 -1.89 -10.24 -3.86
N LEU A 44 -2.43 -11.46 -3.96
CA LEU A 44 -3.66 -11.85 -3.26
C LEU A 44 -3.55 -11.63 -1.75
N ILE A 45 -2.40 -11.90 -1.14
CA ILE A 45 -2.19 -11.72 0.30
C ILE A 45 -2.26 -10.22 0.69
N PRO A 46 -1.47 -9.31 0.09
CA PRO A 46 -1.62 -7.88 0.28
C PRO A 46 -3.03 -7.35 -0.02
N ALA A 47 -3.70 -7.87 -1.05
CA ALA A 47 -5.06 -7.45 -1.41
C ALA A 47 -6.09 -7.85 -0.33
N LEU A 48 -6.00 -9.07 0.20
CA LEU A 48 -6.84 -9.51 1.33
C LEU A 48 -6.58 -8.66 2.57
N LEU A 49 -5.31 -8.40 2.90
CA LEU A 49 -4.95 -7.54 4.02
C LEU A 49 -5.53 -6.12 3.83
N PHE A 50 -5.44 -5.57 2.61
CA PHE A 50 -6.04 -4.29 2.27
C PHE A 50 -7.56 -4.29 2.53
N PHE A 51 -8.29 -5.31 2.09
CA PHE A 51 -9.73 -5.37 2.33
C PHE A 51 -10.08 -5.50 3.83
N ILE A 52 -9.32 -6.29 4.60
CA ILE A 52 -9.52 -6.38 6.05
C ILE A 52 -9.33 -5.00 6.70
N LEU A 53 -8.22 -4.32 6.40
CA LEU A 53 -7.93 -2.99 6.92
C LEU A 53 -8.98 -1.96 6.49
N TYR A 54 -9.41 -2.01 5.23
CA TYR A 54 -10.44 -1.13 4.70
C TYR A 54 -11.78 -1.34 5.42
N GLY A 55 -12.14 -2.58 5.75
CA GLY A 55 -13.30 -2.90 6.58
C GLY A 55 -13.26 -2.21 7.94
N PHE A 56 -12.11 -2.22 8.61
CA PHE A 56 -11.93 -1.49 9.88
C PHE A 56 -12.07 0.02 9.72
N VAL A 57 -11.57 0.59 8.63
CA VAL A 57 -11.73 2.01 8.35
C VAL A 57 -13.20 2.37 8.14
N PHE A 58 -13.98 1.50 7.50
CA PHE A 58 -15.40 1.73 7.25
C PHE A 58 -16.24 1.86 8.54
N LEU A 59 -15.82 1.20 9.63
CA LEU A 59 -16.44 1.30 10.97
C LEU A 59 -16.30 2.70 11.61
N ILE A 60 -15.38 3.54 11.12
CA ILE A 60 -15.17 4.89 11.66
C ILE A 60 -16.38 5.77 11.34
N LYS A 61 -17.01 6.30 12.40
CA LYS A 61 -18.18 7.17 12.31
C LYS A 61 -17.84 8.56 11.77
N ASP A 62 -16.76 9.17 12.28
CA ASP A 62 -16.31 10.50 11.86
C ASP A 62 -15.81 10.49 10.41
N LYS A 63 -16.44 11.31 9.55
CA LYS A 63 -16.13 11.40 8.12
C LYS A 63 -14.71 11.88 7.85
N LYS A 64 -14.21 12.86 8.60
CA LYS A 64 -12.86 13.42 8.39
C LYS A 64 -11.78 12.42 8.79
N VAL A 65 -11.98 11.77 9.94
CA VAL A 65 -11.05 10.74 10.43
C VAL A 65 -11.06 9.53 9.50
N ARG A 66 -12.24 9.13 9.03
CA ARG A 66 -12.37 8.02 8.09
C ARG A 66 -11.63 8.26 6.79
N PHE A 67 -11.91 9.38 6.10
CA PHE A 67 -11.24 9.72 4.84
C PHE A 67 -9.71 9.68 4.98
N PHE A 68 -9.21 10.16 6.12
CA PHE A 68 -7.79 10.14 6.42
C PHE A 68 -7.20 8.72 6.53
N TRP A 69 -7.94 7.80 7.15
CA TRP A 69 -7.54 6.40 7.24
C TRP A 69 -7.75 5.65 5.92
N GLU A 70 -8.77 5.97 5.13
CA GLU A 70 -8.98 5.40 3.79
C GLU A 70 -7.75 5.68 2.93
N LEU A 71 -7.33 6.96 2.84
CA LEU A 71 -6.12 7.36 2.12
C LEU A 71 -4.87 6.58 2.56
N ARG A 72 -4.69 6.36 3.86
CA ARG A 72 -3.54 5.61 4.38
C ARG A 72 -3.54 4.15 3.95
N VAL A 73 -4.70 3.50 3.98
CA VAL A 73 -4.82 2.10 3.57
C VAL A 73 -4.51 1.97 2.08
N TYR A 74 -4.92 2.94 1.25
CA TYR A 74 -4.50 3.02 -0.15
C TYR A 74 -2.98 3.24 -0.31
N TYR A 75 -2.37 4.14 0.47
CA TYR A 75 -0.92 4.37 0.42
C TYR A 75 -0.12 3.11 0.78
N ILE A 76 -0.55 2.38 1.81
CA ILE A 76 0.08 1.11 2.20
C ILE A 76 -0.01 0.09 1.07
N PHE A 77 -1.17 -0.02 0.42
CA PHE A 77 -1.35 -0.96 -0.67
C PHE A 77 -0.54 -0.59 -1.91
N ALA A 78 -0.51 0.70 -2.27
CA ALA A 78 0.34 1.21 -3.35
C ALA A 78 1.83 0.95 -3.07
N PHE A 79 2.27 1.16 -1.83
CA PHE A 79 3.64 0.87 -1.39
C PHE A 79 4.00 -0.59 -1.66
N PHE A 80 3.15 -1.56 -1.31
CA PHE A 80 3.42 -2.98 -1.60
C PHE A 80 3.52 -3.28 -3.09
N ILE A 81 2.65 -2.70 -3.93
CA ILE A 81 2.71 -2.90 -5.39
C ILE A 81 4.06 -2.40 -5.94
N ILE A 82 4.46 -1.19 -5.56
CA ILE A 82 5.69 -0.57 -6.06
C ILE A 82 6.92 -1.35 -5.56
N ALA A 83 6.92 -1.76 -4.30
CA ALA A 83 8.00 -2.57 -3.73
C ALA A 83 8.22 -3.87 -4.51
N VAL A 84 7.13 -4.56 -4.85
CA VAL A 84 7.19 -5.78 -5.68
C VAL A 84 7.74 -5.48 -7.07
N TYR A 85 7.30 -4.40 -7.71
CA TYR A 85 7.82 -4.03 -9.03
C TYR A 85 9.31 -3.67 -8.99
N LEU A 86 9.74 -2.87 -8.02
CA LEU A 86 11.14 -2.51 -7.85
C LEU A 86 12.00 -3.75 -7.56
N TYR A 87 11.51 -4.67 -6.74
CA TYR A 87 12.20 -5.93 -6.45
C TYR A 87 12.40 -6.79 -7.71
N ILE A 88 11.36 -6.92 -8.54
CA ILE A 88 11.44 -7.68 -9.81
C ILE A 88 12.42 -7.02 -10.77
N LEU A 89 12.38 -5.69 -10.90
CA LEU A 89 13.31 -4.93 -11.73
C LEU A 89 14.75 -5.12 -11.26
N PHE A 90 14.97 -5.02 -9.94
CA PHE A 90 16.27 -5.25 -9.32
C PHE A 90 16.81 -6.66 -9.61
N SER A 91 15.99 -7.69 -9.44
CA SER A 91 16.34 -9.08 -9.76
C SER A 91 16.54 -9.34 -11.27
N SER A 92 16.01 -8.45 -12.11
CA SER A 92 16.21 -8.49 -13.55
C SER A 92 17.47 -7.73 -14.00
N GLY A 93 18.30 -7.29 -13.05
CA GLY A 93 19.58 -6.60 -13.32
C GLY A 93 19.46 -5.09 -13.44
N VAL A 94 18.29 -4.51 -13.14
CA VAL A 94 18.09 -3.05 -13.12
C VAL A 94 18.52 -2.51 -11.75
N TYR A 95 19.77 -2.05 -11.68
CA TYR A 95 20.33 -1.46 -10.46
C TYR A 95 20.24 0.06 -10.49
N PHE A 96 20.04 0.67 -9.31
CA PHE A 96 20.01 2.13 -9.16
C PHE A 96 21.25 2.83 -9.74
N ILE A 97 22.43 2.21 -9.63
CA ILE A 97 23.71 2.79 -10.11
C ILE A 97 23.80 2.76 -11.64
N ASN A 98 23.26 1.72 -12.28
CA ASN A 98 23.45 1.43 -13.71
C ASN A 98 22.21 1.73 -14.57
N VAL A 99 21.08 2.09 -13.96
CA VAL A 99 19.79 2.28 -14.66
C VAL A 99 19.85 3.38 -15.73
N LYS A 100 20.73 4.38 -15.58
CA LYS A 100 20.88 5.47 -16.55
C LYS A 100 21.39 4.97 -17.92
N ASN A 101 22.21 3.93 -17.90
CA ASN A 101 22.79 3.32 -19.10
C ASN A 101 22.03 2.05 -19.51
N PHE A 102 20.92 1.74 -18.83
CA PHE A 102 20.13 0.55 -19.09
C PHE A 102 19.15 0.83 -20.22
N GLU A 103 19.30 0.10 -21.32
CA GLU A 103 18.38 0.13 -22.44
C GLU A 103 17.35 -0.98 -22.30
N ILE A 104 16.07 -0.60 -22.34
CA ILE A 104 15.00 -1.59 -22.43
C ILE A 104 15.01 -2.11 -23.87
N ASN A 105 15.11 -3.43 -24.01
CA ASN A 105 14.94 -4.12 -25.28
C ASN A 105 13.77 -5.11 -25.20
N GLY A 106 13.30 -5.59 -26.36
CA GLY A 106 12.19 -6.55 -26.42
C GLY A 106 12.48 -7.88 -25.70
N GLU A 107 13.75 -8.29 -25.69
CA GLU A 107 14.21 -9.49 -24.99
C GLU A 107 14.10 -9.34 -23.46
N PHE A 108 14.50 -8.19 -22.91
CA PHE A 108 14.34 -7.85 -21.50
C PHE A 108 12.87 -7.87 -21.09
N LEU A 109 11.97 -7.29 -21.89
CA LEU A 109 10.53 -7.32 -21.58
C LEU A 109 9.97 -8.73 -21.55
N LYS A 110 10.37 -9.59 -22.49
CA LYS A 110 9.98 -11.00 -22.51
C LYS A 110 10.48 -11.70 -21.25
N ASN A 111 11.73 -11.46 -20.86
CA ASN A 111 12.31 -12.05 -19.65
C ASN A 111 11.62 -11.53 -18.38
N LEU A 112 11.30 -10.23 -18.33
CA LEU A 112 10.58 -9.59 -17.22
C LEU A 112 9.19 -10.19 -17.03
N ILE A 113 8.44 -10.40 -18.12
CA ILE A 113 7.13 -11.06 -18.08
C ILE A 113 7.27 -12.49 -17.57
N ASN A 114 8.25 -13.25 -18.08
CA ASN A 114 8.48 -14.63 -17.66
C ASN A 114 8.82 -14.74 -16.18
N LYS A 115 9.75 -13.92 -15.69
CA LYS A 115 10.07 -13.84 -14.26
C LYS A 115 8.85 -13.44 -13.43
N SER A 116 8.09 -12.44 -13.86
CA SER A 116 6.91 -11.95 -13.13
C SER A 116 5.81 -13.02 -13.00
N LEU A 117 5.51 -13.73 -14.08
CA LEU A 117 4.43 -14.74 -14.10
C LEU A 117 4.84 -16.07 -13.48
N PHE A 118 6.04 -16.57 -13.77
CA PHE A 118 6.42 -17.95 -13.45
C PHE A 118 7.30 -18.04 -12.20
N GLU A 119 8.25 -17.11 -12.03
CA GLU A 119 9.18 -17.12 -10.90
C GLU A 119 8.54 -16.46 -9.68
N TYR A 120 8.14 -15.19 -9.81
CA TYR A 120 7.55 -14.41 -8.71
C TYR A 120 6.06 -14.58 -8.54
N LYS A 121 5.38 -15.14 -9.56
CA LYS A 121 3.95 -15.44 -9.56
C LYS A 121 3.10 -14.25 -9.09
N ILE A 122 3.36 -13.04 -9.59
CA ILE A 122 2.60 -11.82 -9.19
C ILE A 122 1.20 -11.73 -9.81
N GLY A 123 0.89 -12.66 -10.73
CA GLY A 123 -0.39 -12.73 -11.43
C GLY A 123 -0.43 -11.94 -12.74
N TYR A 124 -1.38 -12.28 -13.61
CA TYR A 124 -1.49 -11.67 -14.94
C TYR A 124 -1.78 -10.18 -14.91
N LEU A 125 -2.62 -9.71 -13.98
CA LEU A 125 -3.04 -8.32 -13.96
C LEU A 125 -1.86 -7.40 -13.63
N LEU A 126 -1.12 -7.72 -12.58
CA LEU A 126 0.04 -6.92 -12.21
C LEU A 126 1.19 -7.07 -13.20
N THR A 127 1.41 -8.26 -13.76
CA THR A 127 2.41 -8.42 -14.81
C THR A 127 2.09 -7.55 -16.03
N TYR A 128 0.82 -7.49 -16.44
CA TYR A 128 0.40 -6.66 -17.56
C TYR A 128 0.58 -5.16 -17.27
N VAL A 129 0.22 -4.71 -16.07
CA VAL A 129 0.46 -3.32 -15.65
C VAL A 129 1.96 -3.00 -15.66
N LEU A 130 2.80 -3.88 -15.13
CA LEU A 130 4.26 -3.71 -15.16
C LEU A 130 4.77 -3.64 -16.59
N TYR A 131 4.32 -4.53 -17.47
CA TYR A 131 4.68 -4.53 -18.89
C TYR A 131 4.30 -3.22 -19.57
N GLU A 132 3.07 -2.74 -19.42
CA GLU A 132 2.62 -1.48 -20.04
C GLU A 132 3.43 -0.28 -19.54
N LEU A 133 3.77 -0.24 -18.25
CA LEU A 133 4.64 0.81 -17.69
C LEU A 133 6.02 0.82 -18.35
N MET A 134 6.61 -0.35 -18.59
CA MET A 134 7.88 -0.45 -19.32
C MET A 134 7.72 -0.12 -20.81
N ASN A 135 6.64 -0.60 -21.44
CA ASN A 135 6.40 -0.43 -22.86
C ASN A 135 6.16 1.05 -23.23
N ILE A 136 5.55 1.83 -22.33
CA ILE A 136 5.40 3.28 -22.50
C ILE A 136 6.77 3.95 -22.73
N THR A 137 7.81 3.53 -22.01
CA THR A 137 9.15 4.11 -22.19
C THR A 137 9.75 3.79 -23.56
N LEU A 138 9.46 2.62 -24.14
CA LEU A 138 9.83 2.29 -25.52
C LEU A 138 9.02 3.07 -26.55
N LYS A 139 7.71 3.17 -26.33
CA LYS A 139 6.77 3.68 -27.33
C LYS A 139 6.86 5.19 -27.52
N PHE A 140 7.20 5.92 -26.44
CA PHE A 140 7.23 7.38 -26.49
C PHE A 140 8.62 7.96 -26.67
N ASN A 141 9.71 7.20 -26.46
CA ASN A 141 11.14 7.54 -26.63
C ASN A 141 11.64 8.89 -26.05
N GLN A 142 10.74 9.72 -25.54
CA GLN A 142 10.95 11.03 -24.92
C GLN A 142 11.25 10.91 -23.43
N TYR A 143 10.85 9.80 -22.81
CA TYR A 143 11.03 9.54 -21.38
C TYR A 143 11.94 8.33 -21.17
N PRO A 144 13.24 8.57 -20.94
CA PRO A 144 14.16 7.53 -20.55
C PRO A 144 13.65 6.70 -19.36
N PHE A 145 13.88 5.40 -19.42
CA PHE A 145 13.44 4.45 -18.39
C PHE A 145 13.90 4.81 -16.97
N TYR A 146 15.12 5.34 -16.82
CA TYR A 146 15.65 5.70 -15.52
C TYR A 146 14.81 6.76 -14.78
N TYR A 147 14.07 7.63 -15.49
CA TYR A 147 13.15 8.56 -14.84
C TYR A 147 12.00 7.83 -14.15
N PHE A 148 11.42 6.82 -14.81
CA PHE A 148 10.37 5.99 -14.20
C PHE A 148 10.91 5.25 -12.97
N TYR A 149 12.12 4.69 -13.08
CA TYR A 149 12.74 3.96 -11.98
C TYR A 149 12.99 4.87 -10.76
N TYR A 150 13.65 6.03 -10.96
CA TYR A 150 13.89 6.99 -9.87
C TYR A 150 12.60 7.58 -9.31
N PHE A 151 11.61 7.83 -10.15
CA PHE A 151 10.29 8.24 -9.69
C PHE A 151 9.64 7.19 -8.80
N SER A 152 9.72 5.91 -9.17
CA SER A 152 9.17 4.81 -8.38
C SER A 152 9.85 4.71 -7.01
N VAL A 153 11.18 4.78 -6.96
CA VAL A 153 11.96 4.81 -5.70
C VAL A 153 11.61 6.04 -4.86
N GLY A 154 11.57 7.23 -5.47
CA GLY A 154 11.20 8.47 -4.80
C GLY A 154 9.77 8.43 -4.25
N LEU A 155 8.85 7.80 -4.98
CA LEU A 155 7.46 7.66 -4.59
C LEU A 155 7.31 6.70 -3.40
N GLU A 156 8.09 5.60 -3.33
CA GLU A 156 8.12 4.77 -2.11
C GLU A 156 8.52 5.56 -0.87
N VAL A 157 9.62 6.31 -0.95
CA VAL A 157 10.11 7.13 0.17
C VAL A 157 9.06 8.18 0.56
N PHE A 158 8.42 8.80 -0.43
CA PHE A 158 7.35 9.76 -0.20
C PHE A 158 6.12 9.13 0.49
N LEU A 159 5.71 7.93 0.08
CA LEU A 159 4.61 7.19 0.71
C LEU A 159 4.93 6.87 2.19
N ILE A 160 6.16 6.44 2.49
CA ILE A 160 6.61 6.20 3.87
C ILE A 160 6.47 7.48 4.72
N LEU A 161 6.92 8.62 4.19
CA LEU A 161 6.77 9.91 4.86
C LEU A 161 5.31 10.25 5.14
N LEU A 162 4.41 10.06 4.16
CA LEU A 162 2.97 10.31 4.34
C LEU A 162 2.35 9.42 5.42
N MET A 163 2.76 8.17 5.52
CA MET A 163 2.27 7.24 6.55
C MET A 163 2.70 7.68 7.96
N ILE A 164 3.97 8.10 8.12
CA ILE A 164 4.59 8.45 9.41
C ILE A 164 4.22 9.87 9.89
N PHE A 165 4.03 10.83 8.99
CA PHE A 165 3.94 12.26 9.34
C PHE A 165 2.83 12.58 10.35
N THR A 166 1.70 11.89 10.28
CA THR A 166 0.52 12.19 11.11
C THR A 166 0.58 11.69 12.55
N PRO A 167 0.94 10.42 12.84
CA PRO A 167 1.19 10.00 14.21
C PRO A 167 2.33 10.82 14.83
N MET A 168 3.35 11.16 14.04
CA MET A 168 4.45 12.00 14.47
C MET A 168 3.96 13.41 14.89
N ARG A 169 3.16 14.09 14.06
CA ARG A 169 2.58 15.40 14.38
C ARG A 169 1.68 15.37 15.63
N ARG A 170 0.85 14.32 15.78
CA ARG A 170 -0.01 14.14 16.97
C ARG A 170 0.81 13.88 18.23
N SER A 171 1.87 13.08 18.14
CA SER A 171 2.80 12.81 19.25
C SER A 171 3.48 14.10 19.72
N ILE A 172 4.03 14.88 18.78
CA ILE A 172 4.69 16.18 19.08
C ILE A 172 3.70 17.15 19.74
N LYS A 173 2.45 17.24 19.24
CA LYS A 173 1.43 18.13 19.83
C LYS A 173 1.07 17.71 21.26
N LYS A 174 0.91 16.41 21.52
CA LYS A 174 0.66 15.88 22.88
C LYS A 174 1.82 16.19 23.82
N ILE A 175 3.07 16.02 23.37
CA ILE A 175 4.27 16.34 24.16
C ILE A 175 4.32 17.84 24.49
N LYS A 176 4.12 18.72 23.50
CA LYS A 176 4.08 20.18 23.72
C LYS A 176 2.98 20.57 24.70
N CYS A 177 1.78 19.99 24.58
CA CYS A 177 0.67 20.25 25.49
C CYS A 177 0.97 19.77 26.93
N LYS A 178 1.59 18.59 27.09
CA LYS A 178 2.01 18.05 28.39
C LYS A 178 3.11 18.92 29.04
N LYS A 179 4.08 19.41 28.25
CA LYS A 179 5.10 20.36 28.73
C LYS A 179 4.48 21.69 29.17
N LYS A 180 3.52 22.26 28.40
CA LYS A 180 2.82 23.50 28.79
C LYS A 180 2.04 23.32 30.10
N LYS A 181 1.26 22.24 30.23
CA LYS A 181 0.52 21.92 31.48
C LYS A 181 1.45 21.73 32.69
N ARG A 182 2.62 21.12 32.51
CA ARG A 182 3.62 20.97 33.58
C ARG A 182 4.18 22.33 34.03
N LYS A 183 4.54 23.22 33.09
CA LYS A 183 5.01 24.58 33.39
C LYS A 183 3.94 25.40 34.13
N THR A 184 2.68 25.32 33.72
CA THR A 184 1.59 26.02 34.41
C THR A 184 1.35 25.47 35.82
N LYS A 185 1.42 24.15 36.01
CA LYS A 185 1.30 23.53 37.35
C LYS A 185 2.47 23.90 38.27
N SER A 186 3.70 23.96 37.76
CA SER A 186 4.85 24.38 38.57
C SER A 186 4.77 25.87 38.93
N GLN A 187 4.37 26.73 37.99
CA GLN A 187 4.15 28.17 38.26
C GLN A 187 3.03 28.42 39.28
N ASN A 188 1.93 27.67 39.20
CA ASN A 188 0.86 27.78 40.19
C ASN A 188 1.30 27.28 41.57
N ARG A 189 2.09 26.20 41.66
CA ARG A 189 2.66 25.74 42.95
C ARG A 189 3.66 26.72 43.55
N SER A 190 4.53 27.32 42.74
CA SER A 190 5.48 28.33 43.23
C SER A 190 4.80 29.62 43.68
N ARG A 191 3.65 29.98 43.09
CA ARG A 191 2.83 31.12 43.56
C ARG A 191 2.11 30.84 44.88
N ILE A 192 1.69 29.61 45.11
CA ILE A 192 1.04 29.21 46.37
C ILE A 192 2.04 29.16 47.53
N ASN A 193 3.25 28.65 47.29
CA ASN A 193 4.29 28.47 48.33
C ASN A 193 5.16 29.72 48.59
N GLY A 194 4.93 30.83 47.87
CA GLY A 194 5.68 32.08 48.04
C GLY A 194 4.80 33.24 48.52
N ALA A 195 3.60 32.93 49.03
CA ALA A 195 2.63 33.87 49.57
C ALA A 195 2.51 33.79 51.11
N ASP A 196 3.42 33.06 51.76
CA ASP A 196 3.59 32.98 53.22
C ASP A 196 4.76 33.87 53.67
#